data_AF-A0A6J6BBS6-F1
#
_entry.id   AF-A0A6J6BBS6-F1
#
_cell.length_a   1.000
_cell.length_b   1.000
_cell.length_c   1.000
_cell.angle_alpha   90.00
_cell.angle_beta   90.00
_cell.angle_gamma   90.00
#
_symmetry.space_group_name_H-M   'P 1'
#
loop_
_entity.id
_entity.type
_entity.pdbx_description
1 polymer ?
#
loop_
_entity_poly.entity_id
_entity_poly.type
_entity_poly.pdbx_seq_one_letter_code
_entity_poly.pdbx_strand_id
1 'polypeptide(L)'
;MGVGADLEERVNALVKAGVDAVCIDTAHGHSLGVLNAIRRIRSDWPDLAIVAGNVVTAEGVEALVEAGADTVKVGVGAGSICTTRVVSGAGLPQLSAIWEAARAADRLNIPIIGDGGVAYSGDIVKAIAAGASTVMIGSMLAGADESPGEVELFEGRRYKSYRGMGSLGAMSGYSADRYGSGQSTVESQSERSGKIAPEGIEGRVPATGSVLDVIAQMLGGLRSGMGYAGAASIAELQTSARFRIVTAAGRAESHPHDVTITKEAPNYQRSSH
;
A
#
# COMPACT_ATOMS: atom_id res chain seq x y z
N MET A 1 11.09 3.51 -4.46
CA MET A 1 12.55 3.68 -4.26
C MET A 1 12.77 4.22 -2.87
N GLY A 2 13.79 3.77 -2.15
CA GLY A 2 14.18 4.41 -0.91
C GLY A 2 14.98 5.69 -1.17
N VAL A 3 15.59 6.22 -0.11
CA VAL A 3 16.33 7.49 -0.12
C VAL A 3 17.82 7.28 0.20
N GLY A 4 18.37 6.20 -0.35
CA GLY A 4 19.79 5.84 -0.21
C GLY A 4 20.73 6.79 -0.96
N ALA A 5 22.03 6.49 -0.89
CA ALA A 5 23.07 7.31 -1.51
C ALA A 5 23.02 7.36 -3.05
N ASP A 6 22.36 6.38 -3.69
CA ASP A 6 22.20 6.27 -5.15
C ASP A 6 20.93 6.97 -5.69
N LEU A 7 20.26 7.79 -4.86
CA LEU A 7 18.96 8.36 -5.20
C LEU A 7 18.96 9.13 -6.53
N GLU A 8 19.85 10.11 -6.69
CA GLU A 8 19.92 10.95 -7.89
C GLU A 8 20.28 10.14 -9.13
N GLU A 9 21.21 9.19 -9.01
CA GLU A 9 21.61 8.32 -10.11
C GLU A 9 20.39 7.51 -10.59
N ARG A 10 19.64 6.94 -9.66
CA ARG A 10 18.44 6.14 -9.95
C ARG A 10 17.32 6.98 -10.55
N VAL A 11 17.05 8.17 -9.99
CA VAL A 11 16.04 9.09 -10.54
C VAL A 11 16.41 9.51 -11.94
N ASN A 12 17.66 9.92 -12.18
CA ASN A 12 18.15 10.30 -13.50
C ASN A 12 18.00 9.16 -14.52
N ALA A 13 18.33 7.92 -14.14
CA ALA A 13 18.17 6.76 -15.00
C ALA A 13 16.68 6.50 -15.35
N LEU A 14 15.78 6.62 -14.39
CA LEU A 14 14.34 6.44 -14.62
C LEU A 14 13.73 7.56 -15.48
N VAL A 15 14.12 8.81 -15.25
CA VAL A 15 13.69 9.95 -16.08
C VAL A 15 14.15 9.77 -17.52
N LYS A 16 15.41 9.36 -17.74
CA LYS A 16 15.92 9.03 -19.08
C LYS A 16 15.18 7.87 -19.75
N ALA A 17 14.68 6.93 -18.95
CA ALA A 17 13.83 5.84 -19.43
C ALA A 17 12.36 6.27 -19.69
N GLY A 18 12.00 7.53 -19.40
CA GLY A 18 10.66 8.07 -19.66
C GLY A 18 9.63 7.71 -18.60
N VAL A 19 10.03 7.57 -17.33
CA VAL A 19 9.07 7.31 -16.23
C VAL A 19 8.09 8.48 -16.06
N ASP A 20 6.80 8.19 -15.88
CA ASP A 20 5.78 9.21 -15.64
C ASP A 20 5.83 9.78 -14.21
N ALA A 21 6.16 8.95 -13.23
CA ALA A 21 6.24 9.31 -11.83
C ALA A 21 7.26 8.47 -11.05
N VAL A 22 7.88 9.08 -10.04
CA VAL A 22 8.70 8.35 -9.06
C VAL A 22 7.95 8.16 -7.76
N CYS A 23 8.04 6.95 -7.18
CA CYS A 23 7.48 6.66 -5.87
C CYS A 23 8.60 6.57 -4.83
N ILE A 24 8.71 7.59 -3.97
CA ILE A 24 9.57 7.60 -2.78
C ILE A 24 8.85 6.81 -1.69
N ASP A 25 9.35 5.61 -1.42
CA ASP A 25 8.66 4.58 -0.66
C ASP A 25 9.54 4.12 0.49
N THR A 26 9.22 4.65 1.68
CA THR A 26 9.95 4.38 2.92
C THR A 26 8.99 3.89 4.00
N ALA A 27 9.52 3.19 5.00
CA ALA A 27 8.71 2.78 6.15
C ALA A 27 8.16 3.99 6.95
N HIS A 28 8.86 5.12 6.93
CA HIS A 28 8.49 6.34 7.65
C HIS A 28 8.75 7.59 6.78
N GLY A 29 7.73 8.00 6.03
CA GLY A 29 7.81 9.14 5.12
C GLY A 29 7.96 10.48 5.83
N HIS A 30 7.48 10.60 7.07
CA HIS A 30 7.60 11.82 7.88
C HIS A 30 8.96 11.91 8.61
N SER A 31 10.05 11.61 7.89
CA SER A 31 11.42 11.68 8.41
C SER A 31 12.24 12.71 7.65
N LEU A 32 13.18 13.37 8.34
CA LEU A 32 13.99 14.45 7.75
C LEU A 32 14.75 14.01 6.50
N GLY A 33 15.28 12.78 6.48
CA GLY A 33 15.98 12.22 5.32
C GLY A 33 15.08 12.12 4.09
N VAL A 34 13.83 11.69 4.27
CA VAL A 34 12.83 11.60 3.19
C VAL A 34 12.43 12.99 2.70
N LEU A 35 12.15 13.92 3.62
CA LEU A 35 11.80 15.30 3.24
C LEU A 35 12.91 15.97 2.44
N ASN A 36 14.17 15.79 2.85
CA ASN A 36 15.31 16.33 2.13
C ASN A 36 15.48 15.67 0.76
N ALA A 37 15.32 14.35 0.66
CA ALA A 37 15.35 13.64 -0.61
C ALA A 37 14.31 14.16 -1.60
N ILE A 38 13.06 14.38 -1.16
CA ILE A 38 12.00 14.93 -2.01
C ILE A 38 12.36 16.34 -2.49
N ARG A 39 12.87 17.21 -1.61
CA ARG A 39 13.31 18.56 -1.98
C ARG A 39 14.41 18.54 -3.04
N ARG A 40 15.39 17.64 -2.92
CA ARG A 40 16.45 17.46 -3.92
C ARG A 40 15.86 17.03 -5.27
N ILE A 41 14.97 16.04 -5.27
CA ILE A 41 14.32 15.58 -6.50
C ILE A 41 13.51 16.70 -7.15
N ARG A 42 12.70 17.44 -6.38
CA ARG A 42 11.91 18.55 -6.91
C ARG A 42 12.79 19.68 -7.46
N SER A 43 13.96 19.92 -6.86
CA SER A 43 14.93 20.90 -7.35
C SER A 43 15.53 20.51 -8.71
N ASP A 44 15.94 19.25 -8.84
CA ASP A 44 16.68 18.79 -10.03
C ASP A 44 15.75 18.35 -11.18
N TRP A 45 14.54 17.90 -10.85
CA TRP A 45 13.49 17.47 -11.79
C TRP A 45 12.15 18.15 -11.47
N PRO A 46 12.00 19.46 -11.73
CA PRO A 46 10.85 20.24 -11.31
C PRO A 46 9.51 19.77 -11.89
N ASP A 47 9.51 19.13 -13.05
CA ASP A 47 8.29 18.65 -13.72
C ASP A 47 7.98 17.16 -13.47
N LEU A 48 8.86 16.44 -12.75
CA LEU A 48 8.65 15.02 -12.47
C LEU A 48 7.54 14.85 -11.42
N ALA A 49 6.59 13.95 -11.68
CA ALA A 49 5.57 13.62 -10.69
C ALA A 49 6.18 12.79 -9.54
N ILE A 50 5.94 13.21 -8.29
CA ILE A 50 6.49 12.60 -7.08
C ILE A 50 5.36 12.06 -6.21
N VAL A 51 5.31 10.74 -6.08
CA VAL A 51 4.52 10.05 -5.05
C VAL A 51 5.41 9.83 -3.83
N ALA A 52 4.99 10.23 -2.64
CA ALA A 52 5.80 10.06 -1.43
C ALA A 52 5.04 9.39 -0.29
N GLY A 53 5.70 8.49 0.43
CA GLY A 53 5.14 7.83 1.61
C GLY A 53 6.10 6.90 2.36
N ASN A 54 5.63 6.19 3.38
CA ASN A 54 4.25 6.21 3.87
C ASN A 54 4.08 7.11 5.10
N VAL A 55 2.91 7.73 5.20
CA VAL A 55 2.46 8.48 6.39
C VAL A 55 1.08 7.99 6.83
N VAL A 56 0.69 8.34 8.05
CA VAL A 56 -0.65 8.04 8.60
C VAL A 56 -1.27 9.23 9.34
N THR A 57 -0.65 10.41 9.30
CA THR A 57 -1.13 11.61 10.01
C THR A 57 -1.23 12.80 9.08
N ALA A 58 -2.05 13.79 9.45
CA ALA A 58 -2.22 15.03 8.71
C ALA A 58 -0.90 15.81 8.55
N GLU A 59 -0.10 15.88 9.62
CA GLU A 59 1.19 16.59 9.62
C GLU A 59 2.19 15.90 8.68
N GLY A 60 2.15 14.57 8.60
CA GLY A 60 2.97 13.83 7.65
C GLY A 60 2.59 14.11 6.20
N VAL A 61 1.29 14.27 5.90
CA VAL A 61 0.81 14.69 4.58
C VAL A 61 1.33 16.11 4.26
N GLU A 62 1.11 17.05 5.18
CA GLU A 62 1.53 18.45 5.02
C GLU A 62 3.04 18.57 4.78
N ALA A 63 3.85 17.87 5.58
CA ALA A 63 5.31 17.89 5.44
C ALA A 63 5.79 17.31 4.10
N LEU A 64 5.18 16.22 3.62
CA LEU A 64 5.54 15.62 2.33
C LEU A 64 5.19 16.54 1.16
N VAL A 65 4.01 17.19 1.22
CA VAL A 65 3.58 18.14 0.18
C VAL A 65 4.46 19.38 0.20
N GLU A 66 4.77 19.95 1.37
CA GLU A 66 5.69 21.09 1.51
C GLU A 66 7.09 20.77 0.98
N ALA A 67 7.55 19.52 1.12
CA ALA A 67 8.81 19.08 0.54
C ALA A 67 8.78 18.97 -1.00
N GLY A 68 7.58 18.92 -1.61
CA GLY A 68 7.39 18.92 -3.06
C GLY A 68 6.75 17.65 -3.62
N ALA A 69 6.09 16.82 -2.81
CA ALA A 69 5.33 15.66 -3.31
C ALA A 69 4.00 16.07 -3.95
N ASP A 70 3.66 15.48 -5.10
CA ASP A 70 2.39 15.71 -5.80
C ASP A 70 1.28 14.76 -5.32
N THR A 71 1.64 13.65 -4.70
CA THR A 71 0.71 12.63 -4.21
C THR A 71 1.27 11.97 -2.97
N VAL A 72 0.42 11.77 -1.96
CA VAL A 72 0.83 11.15 -0.70
C VAL A 72 0.31 9.72 -0.59
N LYS A 73 1.20 8.78 -0.27
CA LYS A 73 0.87 7.37 -0.02
C LYS A 73 0.65 7.13 1.47
N VAL A 74 -0.53 6.62 1.81
CA VAL A 74 -1.05 6.55 3.19
C VAL A 74 -1.15 5.10 3.65
N GLY A 75 -0.47 4.77 4.74
CA GLY A 75 -0.61 3.48 5.40
C GLY A 75 0.67 3.00 6.08
N VAL A 76 0.60 2.73 7.37
CA VAL A 76 1.71 2.14 8.15
C VAL A 76 1.17 0.93 8.91
N GLY A 77 1.72 -0.24 8.58
CA GLY A 77 1.41 -1.50 9.23
C GLY A 77 0.06 -2.16 8.87
N ALA A 78 -0.62 -1.69 7.82
CA ALA A 78 -1.90 -2.26 7.39
C ALA A 78 -1.76 -3.46 6.43
N GLY A 79 -0.59 -3.64 5.79
CA GLY A 79 -0.36 -4.70 4.81
C GLY A 79 -0.45 -6.11 5.42
N SER A 80 -0.98 -7.07 4.65
CA SER A 80 -1.23 -8.46 5.12
C SER A 80 0.03 -9.24 5.53
N ILE A 81 1.19 -8.79 5.05
CA ILE A 81 2.54 -9.36 5.24
C ILE A 81 3.40 -8.50 6.18
N CYS A 82 2.84 -7.41 6.70
CA CYS A 82 3.57 -6.42 7.47
C CYS A 82 3.43 -6.73 8.97
N THR A 83 4.54 -6.69 9.69
CA THR A 83 4.57 -6.87 11.15
C THR A 83 4.97 -5.59 11.89
N THR A 84 5.09 -4.44 11.20
CA THR A 84 5.47 -3.14 11.80
C THR A 84 4.70 -2.83 13.08
N ARG A 85 3.36 -2.97 13.09
CA ARG A 85 2.55 -2.71 14.31
C ARG A 85 2.88 -3.63 15.47
N VAL A 86 3.16 -4.90 15.18
CA VAL A 86 3.45 -5.92 16.20
C VAL A 86 4.87 -5.76 16.74
N VAL A 87 5.83 -5.53 15.86
CA VAL A 87 7.26 -5.48 16.20
C VAL A 87 7.67 -4.12 16.78
N SER A 88 7.18 -3.02 16.22
CA SER A 88 7.56 -1.65 16.63
C SER A 88 6.51 -0.95 17.50
N GLY A 89 5.27 -1.44 17.54
CA GLY A 89 4.14 -0.74 18.17
C GLY A 89 3.59 0.43 17.34
N ALA A 90 4.21 0.79 16.22
CA ALA A 90 3.82 1.95 15.42
C ALA A 90 2.79 1.61 14.33
N GLY A 91 1.78 2.47 14.18
CA GLY A 91 0.81 2.42 13.10
C GLY A 91 -0.53 3.03 13.48
N LEU A 92 -1.43 3.17 12.51
CA LEU A 92 -2.79 3.69 12.70
C LEU A 92 -3.78 2.85 11.88
N PRO A 93 -4.97 2.49 12.42
CA PRO A 93 -5.99 1.79 11.64
C PRO A 93 -6.25 2.45 10.28
N GLN A 94 -6.20 1.66 9.21
CA GLN A 94 -6.05 2.19 7.83
C GLN A 94 -7.17 3.13 7.42
N LEU A 95 -8.42 2.82 7.78
CA LEU A 95 -9.55 3.68 7.45
C LEU A 95 -9.46 5.05 8.13
N SER A 96 -9.04 5.08 9.39
CA SER A 96 -8.77 6.33 10.12
C SER A 96 -7.58 7.09 9.51
N ALA A 97 -6.51 6.38 9.16
CA ALA A 97 -5.34 6.99 8.51
C ALA A 97 -5.70 7.65 7.18
N ILE A 98 -6.48 6.97 6.33
CA ILE A 98 -6.98 7.54 5.08
C ILE A 98 -7.88 8.74 5.36
N TRP A 99 -8.82 8.63 6.30
CA TRP A 99 -9.73 9.72 6.65
C TRP A 99 -9.01 10.98 7.16
N GLU A 100 -8.02 10.82 8.04
CA GLU A 100 -7.22 11.93 8.57
C GLU A 100 -6.35 12.54 7.48
N ALA A 101 -5.66 11.71 6.70
CA ALA A 101 -4.80 12.16 5.60
C ALA A 101 -5.60 12.88 4.51
N ALA A 102 -6.79 12.38 4.15
CA ALA A 102 -7.64 12.96 3.13
C ALA A 102 -8.07 14.38 3.48
N ARG A 103 -8.38 14.65 4.75
CA ARG A 103 -8.75 16.02 5.19
C ARG A 103 -7.60 17.01 5.07
N ALA A 104 -6.37 16.57 5.31
CA ALA A 104 -5.19 17.41 5.09
C ALA A 104 -4.94 17.62 3.59
N ALA A 105 -4.99 16.53 2.82
CA ALA A 105 -4.74 16.53 1.39
C ALA A 105 -5.76 17.36 0.59
N ASP A 106 -7.04 17.34 0.98
CA ASP A 106 -8.11 18.13 0.39
C ASP A 106 -7.84 19.64 0.49
N ARG A 107 -7.36 20.11 1.67
CA ARG A 107 -6.96 21.52 1.86
C ARG A 107 -5.76 21.92 0.99
N LEU A 108 -4.90 20.95 0.67
CA LEU A 108 -3.71 21.13 -0.15
C LEU A 108 -3.97 20.85 -1.63
N ASN A 109 -5.20 20.43 -1.98
CA ASN A 109 -5.61 20.05 -3.33
C ASN A 109 -4.68 18.99 -3.99
N ILE A 110 -4.30 17.97 -3.22
CA ILE A 110 -3.50 16.84 -3.72
C ILE A 110 -4.22 15.50 -3.51
N PRO A 111 -4.06 14.52 -4.42
CA PRO A 111 -4.62 13.19 -4.23
C PRO A 111 -3.82 12.38 -3.21
N ILE A 112 -4.48 11.36 -2.64
CA ILE A 112 -3.82 10.37 -1.78
C ILE A 112 -4.06 8.95 -2.29
N ILE A 113 -3.11 8.06 -1.99
CA ILE A 113 -3.16 6.63 -2.27
C ILE A 113 -3.36 5.88 -0.95
N GLY A 114 -4.46 5.14 -0.81
CA GLY A 114 -4.65 4.21 0.31
C GLY A 114 -3.83 2.94 0.08
N ASP A 115 -2.74 2.73 0.82
CA ASP A 115 -1.78 1.64 0.62
C ASP A 115 -1.85 0.58 1.73
N GLY A 116 -2.29 -0.62 1.34
CA GLY A 116 -2.33 -1.80 2.21
C GLY A 116 -3.67 -2.03 2.93
N GLY A 117 -3.86 -3.28 3.39
CA GLY A 117 -5.02 -3.69 4.19
C GLY A 117 -6.29 -4.03 3.41
N VAL A 118 -6.30 -3.90 2.08
CA VAL A 118 -7.41 -4.33 1.23
C VAL A 118 -7.45 -5.86 1.17
N ALA A 119 -8.53 -6.46 1.68
CA ALA A 119 -8.75 -7.90 1.64
C ALA A 119 -9.87 -8.28 0.65
N TYR A 120 -10.87 -7.41 0.50
CA TYR A 120 -11.99 -7.60 -0.41
C TYR A 120 -12.24 -6.32 -1.23
N SER A 121 -12.95 -6.45 -2.36
CA SER A 121 -13.31 -5.30 -3.20
C SER A 121 -14.13 -4.24 -2.45
N GLY A 122 -14.92 -4.64 -1.45
CA GLY A 122 -15.64 -3.71 -0.56
C GLY A 122 -14.70 -2.82 0.27
N ASP A 123 -13.46 -3.23 0.53
CA ASP A 123 -12.48 -2.38 1.23
C ASP A 123 -11.94 -1.28 0.33
N ILE A 124 -11.89 -1.50 -0.99
CA ILE A 124 -11.59 -0.46 -1.99
C ILE A 124 -12.67 0.62 -1.94
N VAL A 125 -13.95 0.23 -1.91
CA VAL A 125 -15.08 1.16 -1.77
C VAL A 125 -14.93 2.00 -0.51
N LYS A 126 -14.64 1.37 0.64
CA LYS A 126 -14.47 2.07 1.92
C LYS A 126 -13.28 3.03 1.90
N ALA A 127 -12.14 2.61 1.34
CA ALA A 127 -10.95 3.45 1.24
C ALA A 127 -11.22 4.70 0.39
N ILE A 128 -11.86 4.53 -0.77
CA ILE A 128 -12.23 5.64 -1.64
C ILE A 128 -13.26 6.54 -0.97
N ALA A 129 -14.33 5.97 -0.40
CA ALA A 129 -15.35 6.73 0.33
C ALA A 129 -14.79 7.47 1.56
N ALA A 130 -13.66 7.03 2.12
CA ALA A 130 -12.96 7.71 3.20
C ALA A 130 -12.04 8.85 2.72
N GLY A 131 -11.91 9.07 1.41
CA GLY A 131 -11.17 10.18 0.81
C GLY A 131 -9.95 9.78 -0.01
N ALA A 132 -9.62 8.50 -0.15
CA ALA A 132 -8.53 8.09 -1.04
C ALA A 132 -8.91 8.28 -2.52
N SER A 133 -8.01 8.85 -3.32
CA SER A 133 -8.23 9.00 -4.77
C SER A 133 -7.99 7.68 -5.51
N THR A 134 -7.05 6.88 -5.00
CA THR A 134 -6.71 5.54 -5.51
C THR A 134 -6.30 4.62 -4.36
N VAL A 135 -6.18 3.32 -4.63
CA VAL A 135 -5.68 2.32 -3.68
C VAL A 135 -4.49 1.58 -4.25
N MET A 136 -3.53 1.23 -3.40
CA MET A 136 -2.40 0.35 -3.74
C MET A 136 -2.62 -1.03 -3.11
N ILE A 137 -2.52 -2.08 -3.93
CA ILE A 137 -2.90 -3.44 -3.60
C ILE A 137 -1.72 -4.37 -3.83
N GLY A 138 -1.36 -5.16 -2.82
CA GLY A 138 -0.32 -6.20 -2.91
C GLY A 138 -0.91 -7.61 -2.98
N SER A 139 -1.42 -8.11 -1.85
CA SER A 139 -1.80 -9.52 -1.65
C SER A 139 -2.79 -10.06 -2.69
N MET A 140 -3.78 -9.26 -3.09
CA MET A 140 -4.79 -9.70 -4.05
C MET A 140 -4.25 -9.84 -5.47
N LEU A 141 -3.13 -9.18 -5.81
CA LEU A 141 -2.48 -9.26 -7.12
C LEU A 141 -1.27 -10.20 -7.11
N ALA A 142 -0.76 -10.56 -5.94
CA ALA A 142 0.45 -11.37 -5.81
C ALA A 142 0.30 -12.79 -6.39
N GLY A 143 -0.92 -13.34 -6.41
CA GLY A 143 -1.22 -14.64 -6.99
C GLY A 143 -1.44 -14.65 -8.51
N ALA A 144 -1.43 -13.47 -9.15
CA ALA A 144 -1.74 -13.37 -10.58
C ALA A 144 -0.64 -13.95 -11.46
N ASP A 145 -1.01 -14.40 -12.66
CA ASP A 145 -0.06 -14.99 -13.61
C ASP A 145 1.06 -14.00 -13.97
N GLU A 146 0.73 -12.71 -14.08
CA GLU A 146 1.63 -11.62 -14.43
C GLU A 146 2.53 -11.15 -13.26
N SER A 147 2.26 -11.59 -12.02
CA SER A 147 3.12 -11.25 -10.89
C SER A 147 4.49 -11.97 -11.01
N PRO A 148 5.57 -11.44 -10.41
CA PRO A 148 6.86 -12.13 -10.41
C PRO A 148 6.82 -13.49 -9.69
N GLY A 149 7.76 -14.38 -10.05
CA GLY A 149 7.92 -15.69 -9.44
C GLY A 149 7.08 -16.79 -10.11
N GLU A 150 7.48 -18.04 -9.89
CA GLU A 150 6.84 -19.22 -10.46
C GLU A 150 5.66 -19.71 -9.62
N VAL A 151 4.77 -20.48 -10.26
CA VAL A 151 3.68 -21.17 -9.56
C VAL A 151 4.21 -22.41 -8.87
N GLU A 152 3.97 -22.50 -7.57
CA GLU A 152 4.36 -23.63 -6.71
C GLU A 152 3.15 -24.52 -6.42
N LEU A 153 3.35 -25.84 -6.45
CA LEU A 153 2.34 -26.81 -6.03
C LEU A 153 2.55 -27.18 -4.56
N PHE A 154 1.51 -27.03 -3.75
CA PHE A 154 1.51 -27.43 -2.35
C PHE A 154 0.18 -28.05 -1.96
N GLU A 155 0.21 -29.26 -1.39
CA GLU A 155 -0.99 -30.00 -0.98
C GLU A 155 -2.08 -30.07 -2.07
N GLY A 156 -1.65 -30.26 -3.33
CA GLY A 156 -2.55 -30.36 -4.48
C GLY A 156 -3.18 -29.04 -4.95
N ARG A 157 -2.75 -27.89 -4.40
CA ARG A 157 -3.19 -26.55 -4.81
C ARG A 157 -2.02 -25.73 -5.36
N ARG A 158 -2.36 -24.73 -6.18
CA ARG A 158 -1.40 -23.82 -6.83
C ARG A 158 -1.25 -22.53 -6.02
N TYR A 159 -0.02 -22.10 -5.80
CA TYR A 159 0.33 -20.90 -5.04
C TYR A 159 1.42 -20.09 -5.76
N LYS A 160 1.59 -18.82 -5.36
CA LYS A 160 2.78 -18.00 -5.66
C LYS A 160 3.36 -17.44 -4.36
N SER A 161 4.66 -17.18 -4.37
CA SER A 161 5.34 -16.56 -3.24
C SER A 161 4.91 -15.11 -3.06
N TYR A 162 4.76 -14.68 -1.81
CA TYR A 162 4.42 -13.30 -1.47
C TYR A 162 5.09 -12.92 -0.15
N ARG A 163 5.89 -11.85 -0.16
CA ARG A 163 6.72 -11.45 0.98
C ARG A 163 6.68 -9.95 1.23
N GLY A 164 6.84 -9.59 2.50
CA GLY A 164 7.01 -8.21 2.92
C GLY A 164 8.35 -7.65 2.52
N MET A 165 8.38 -6.39 2.07
CA MET A 165 9.64 -5.72 1.75
C MET A 165 10.56 -5.59 2.98
N GLY A 166 10.00 -5.69 4.19
CA GLY A 166 10.72 -5.75 5.47
C GLY A 166 11.00 -7.17 5.97
N SER A 167 10.82 -8.20 5.15
CA SER A 167 11.23 -9.58 5.46
C SER A 167 12.73 -9.77 5.27
N LEU A 168 13.29 -10.80 5.89
CA LEU A 168 14.73 -11.10 5.80
C LEU A 168 15.19 -11.34 4.34
N GLY A 169 14.43 -12.09 3.56
CA GLY A 169 14.73 -12.37 2.16
C GLY A 169 14.55 -11.15 1.24
N ALA A 170 13.72 -10.17 1.60
CA ALA A 170 13.56 -8.93 0.84
C ALA A 170 14.64 -7.89 1.19
N MET A 171 15.00 -7.79 2.48
CA MET A 171 16.01 -6.84 2.99
C MET A 171 17.45 -7.26 2.65
N SER A 172 17.70 -8.55 2.44
CA SER A 172 18.99 -9.04 1.91
C SER A 172 19.23 -8.65 0.44
N GLY A 173 18.19 -8.18 -0.26
CA GLY A 173 18.27 -7.62 -1.61
C GLY A 173 18.20 -6.09 -1.63
N TYR A 174 17.57 -5.54 -2.67
CA TYR A 174 17.51 -4.09 -2.91
C TYR A 174 16.51 -3.31 -2.03
N SER A 175 15.86 -3.95 -1.04
CA SER A 175 14.84 -3.31 -0.20
C SER A 175 15.38 -2.65 1.07
N ALA A 176 16.70 -2.69 1.29
CA ALA A 176 17.32 -2.26 2.54
C ALA A 176 17.23 -0.74 2.79
N ASP A 177 17.20 0.08 1.73
CA ASP A 177 17.12 1.55 1.76
C ASP A 177 15.75 2.07 2.26
N ARG A 178 14.70 1.26 2.11
CA ARG A 178 13.33 1.53 2.57
C ARG A 178 13.20 1.59 4.09
N TYR A 179 14.05 0.85 4.82
CA TYR A 179 13.89 0.58 6.24
C TYR A 179 14.99 1.21 7.12
N GLY A 180 15.46 2.42 6.79
CA GLY A 180 16.40 3.21 7.60
C GLY A 180 17.83 2.65 7.70
N SER A 181 18.00 1.33 7.63
CA SER A 181 19.27 0.61 7.68
C SER A 181 20.18 0.88 6.48
N GLY A 182 19.61 1.16 5.30
CA GLY A 182 20.37 1.54 4.10
C GLY A 182 20.63 3.04 3.97
N GLN A 183 20.28 3.86 4.97
CA GLN A 183 20.45 5.33 4.95
C GLN A 183 21.69 5.79 5.73
N SER A 184 22.46 4.86 6.31
CA SER A 184 23.73 5.17 6.99
C SER A 184 24.92 4.98 6.04
N THR A 185 25.93 5.84 6.17
CA THR A 185 27.15 5.85 5.33
C THR A 185 28.24 4.88 5.82
N VAL A 186 27.89 3.83 6.56
CA VAL A 186 28.89 2.96 7.22
C VAL A 186 29.20 1.73 6.35
N GLU A 187 30.46 1.63 5.90
CA GLU A 187 30.97 0.69 4.89
C GLU A 187 31.24 -0.75 5.40
N SER A 188 30.63 -1.20 6.50
CA SER A 188 30.85 -2.58 6.98
C SER A 188 29.78 -3.54 6.43
N GLN A 189 30.21 -4.60 5.74
CA GLN A 189 29.31 -5.59 5.13
C GLN A 189 28.44 -6.33 6.18
N SER A 190 28.82 -6.29 7.45
CA SER A 190 28.08 -6.87 8.58
C SER A 190 26.95 -5.99 9.12
N GLU A 191 26.85 -4.72 8.71
CA GLU A 191 25.89 -3.73 9.25
C GLU A 191 24.89 -3.20 8.22
N ARG A 192 24.90 -3.71 6.97
CA ARG A 192 23.91 -3.34 5.93
C ARG A 192 22.46 -3.72 6.27
N SER A 193 22.27 -4.49 7.34
CA SER A 193 20.98 -4.90 7.92
C SER A 193 20.73 -4.18 9.25
N GLY A 194 21.01 -2.88 9.37
CA GLY A 194 20.84 -2.07 10.59
C GLY A 194 19.46 -2.11 11.29
N LYS A 195 18.47 -2.83 10.75
CA LYS A 195 17.27 -3.23 11.49
C LYS A 195 17.47 -4.63 12.07
N ILE A 196 17.63 -4.70 13.40
CA ILE A 196 17.81 -5.96 14.15
C ILE A 196 16.56 -6.85 14.07
N ALA A 197 15.38 -6.26 13.83
CA ALA A 197 14.10 -6.96 13.78
C ALA A 197 13.38 -6.72 12.43
N PRO A 198 13.04 -7.78 11.68
CA PRO A 198 12.26 -7.67 10.45
C PRO A 198 10.82 -7.21 10.72
N GLU A 199 10.29 -6.38 9.84
CA GLU A 199 8.92 -5.85 9.90
C GLU A 199 8.01 -6.41 8.79
N GLY A 200 8.40 -7.55 8.23
CA GLY A 200 7.61 -8.32 7.29
C GLY A 200 7.87 -9.81 7.40
N ILE A 201 6.90 -10.59 6.91
CA ILE A 201 7.00 -12.05 6.81
C ILE A 201 7.06 -12.49 5.35
N GLU A 202 7.37 -13.77 5.16
CA GLU A 202 7.34 -14.43 3.86
C GLU A 202 6.26 -15.50 3.90
N GLY A 203 5.47 -15.57 2.84
CA GLY A 203 4.35 -16.49 2.74
C GLY A 203 4.02 -16.82 1.30
N ARG A 204 2.85 -17.42 1.13
CA ARG A 204 2.32 -17.80 -0.17
C ARG A 204 0.86 -17.39 -0.27
N VAL A 205 0.42 -17.06 -1.48
CA VAL A 205 -0.97 -16.75 -1.80
C VAL A 205 -1.47 -17.72 -2.88
N PRO A 206 -2.76 -18.09 -2.89
CA PRO A 206 -3.31 -18.93 -3.96
C PRO A 206 -3.06 -18.30 -5.33
N ALA A 207 -2.76 -19.12 -6.34
CA ALA A 207 -2.69 -18.64 -7.72
C ALA A 207 -4.09 -18.21 -8.18
N THR A 208 -4.21 -17.00 -8.71
CA THR A 208 -5.50 -16.37 -9.04
C THR A 208 -5.84 -16.37 -10.53
N GLY A 209 -4.91 -16.77 -11.39
CA GLY A 209 -5.04 -16.62 -12.85
C GLY A 209 -4.66 -15.21 -13.30
N SER A 210 -5.22 -14.74 -14.41
CA SER A 210 -4.86 -13.43 -14.96
C SER A 210 -5.24 -12.27 -14.03
N VAL A 211 -4.37 -11.27 -13.97
CA VAL A 211 -4.60 -10.00 -13.29
C VAL A 211 -5.86 -9.30 -13.79
N LEU A 212 -6.23 -9.48 -15.06
CA LEU A 212 -7.42 -8.86 -15.65
C LEU A 212 -8.70 -9.36 -15.00
N ASP A 213 -8.78 -10.66 -14.69
CA ASP A 213 -9.93 -11.25 -14.01
C ASP A 213 -10.05 -10.74 -12.59
N VAL A 214 -8.92 -10.65 -11.88
CA VAL A 214 -8.85 -10.09 -10.52
C VAL A 214 -9.32 -8.63 -10.51
N ILE A 215 -8.81 -7.80 -11.43
CA ILE A 215 -9.20 -6.39 -11.58
C ILE A 215 -10.69 -6.28 -11.93
N ALA A 216 -11.21 -7.12 -12.82
CA ALA A 216 -12.62 -7.11 -13.19
C ALA A 216 -13.52 -7.36 -11.96
N GLN A 217 -13.16 -8.30 -11.08
CA GLN A 217 -13.89 -8.53 -9.83
C GLN A 217 -13.81 -7.33 -8.87
N MET A 218 -12.64 -6.70 -8.75
CA MET A 218 -12.45 -5.50 -7.92
C MET A 218 -13.30 -4.33 -8.42
N LEU A 219 -13.26 -4.06 -9.72
CA LEU A 219 -14.05 -3.01 -10.37
C LEU A 219 -15.54 -3.29 -10.27
N GLY A 220 -15.97 -4.55 -10.41
CA GLY A 220 -17.36 -4.96 -10.20
C GLY A 220 -17.84 -4.63 -8.78
N GLY A 221 -17.03 -4.95 -7.76
CA GLY A 221 -17.32 -4.59 -6.37
C GLY A 221 -17.37 -3.07 -6.14
N LEU A 222 -16.44 -2.31 -6.73
CA LEU A 222 -16.42 -0.85 -6.63
C LEU A 222 -17.69 -0.23 -7.25
N ARG A 223 -18.04 -0.63 -8.48
CA ARG A 223 -19.25 -0.16 -9.17
C ARG A 223 -20.53 -0.51 -8.40
N SER A 224 -20.59 -1.71 -7.84
CA SER A 224 -21.72 -2.11 -6.99
C SER A 224 -21.81 -1.22 -5.74
N GLY A 225 -20.69 -0.95 -5.07
CA GLY A 225 -20.65 -0.07 -3.90
C GLY A 225 -21.06 1.36 -4.21
N MET A 226 -20.59 1.90 -5.33
CA MET A 226 -21.01 3.21 -5.84
C MET A 226 -22.51 3.27 -6.13
N GLY A 227 -23.08 2.21 -6.73
CA GLY A 227 -24.52 2.08 -6.97
C GLY A 227 -25.34 2.14 -5.68
N TYR A 228 -24.95 1.39 -4.64
CA TYR A 228 -25.62 1.45 -3.33
C TYR A 228 -25.47 2.80 -2.63
N ALA A 229 -24.32 3.47 -2.80
CA ALA A 229 -24.08 4.80 -2.25
C ALA A 229 -24.78 5.92 -3.05
N GLY A 230 -25.32 5.62 -4.23
CA GLY A 230 -25.91 6.61 -5.13
C GLY A 230 -24.89 7.58 -5.74
N ALA A 231 -23.63 7.16 -5.88
CA ALA A 231 -22.54 7.98 -6.39
C ALA A 231 -22.24 7.68 -7.87
N ALA A 232 -22.34 8.69 -8.74
CA ALA A 232 -22.04 8.56 -10.16
C ALA A 232 -20.54 8.70 -10.48
N SER A 233 -19.76 9.24 -9.54
CA SER A 233 -18.32 9.47 -9.68
C SER A 233 -17.55 9.16 -8.39
N ILE A 234 -16.22 9.03 -8.51
CA ILE A 234 -15.33 8.86 -7.36
C ILE A 234 -15.42 10.05 -6.40
N ALA A 235 -15.47 11.28 -6.95
CA ALA A 235 -15.62 12.50 -6.17
C ALA A 235 -16.96 12.54 -5.40
N GLU A 236 -18.04 12.09 -6.03
CA GLU A 236 -19.33 11.94 -5.34
C GLU A 236 -19.27 10.88 -4.25
N LEU A 237 -18.59 9.74 -4.48
CA LEU A 237 -18.45 8.71 -3.46
C LEU A 237 -17.69 9.25 -2.23
N GLN A 238 -16.64 10.05 -2.44
CA GLN A 238 -15.85 10.68 -1.37
C GLN A 238 -16.63 11.69 -0.53
N THR A 239 -17.59 12.39 -1.11
CA THR A 239 -18.30 13.52 -0.46
C THR A 239 -19.68 13.13 0.09
N SER A 240 -20.38 12.22 -0.58
CA SER A 240 -21.75 11.83 -0.24
C SER A 240 -21.84 10.61 0.68
N ALA A 241 -20.85 9.72 0.65
CA ALA A 241 -20.89 8.50 1.45
C ALA A 241 -20.98 8.78 2.95
N ARG A 242 -21.65 7.86 3.66
CA ARG A 242 -21.81 7.90 5.11
C ARG A 242 -21.47 6.54 5.67
N PHE A 243 -20.66 6.53 6.73
CA PHE A 243 -20.30 5.31 7.43
C PHE A 243 -21.16 5.10 8.67
N ARG A 244 -21.28 3.82 9.06
CA ARG A 244 -21.77 3.38 10.36
C ARG A 244 -20.74 2.46 10.98
N ILE A 245 -20.42 2.70 12.24
CA ILE A 245 -19.52 1.84 13.01
C ILE A 245 -20.31 0.59 13.40
N VAL A 246 -19.72 -0.58 13.16
CA VAL A 246 -20.29 -1.87 13.52
C VAL A 246 -19.44 -2.56 14.58
N THR A 247 -20.07 -3.41 15.38
CA THR A 247 -19.37 -4.28 16.34
C THR A 247 -18.78 -5.50 15.63
N ALA A 248 -18.02 -6.33 16.35
CA ALA A 248 -17.56 -7.61 15.83
C ALA A 248 -18.71 -8.53 15.39
N ALA A 249 -19.85 -8.50 16.10
CA ALA A 249 -21.04 -9.24 15.71
C ALA A 249 -21.62 -8.72 14.38
N GLY A 250 -21.69 -7.40 14.19
CA GLY A 250 -22.11 -6.82 12.90
C GLY A 250 -21.16 -7.15 11.75
N ARG A 251 -19.84 -7.24 12.02
CA ARG A 251 -18.89 -7.75 11.04
C ARG A 251 -19.14 -9.23 10.70
N ALA A 252 -19.42 -10.07 11.70
CA ALA A 252 -19.73 -11.48 11.48
C ALA A 252 -21.02 -11.65 10.65
N GLU A 253 -22.05 -10.86 10.95
CA GLU A 253 -23.30 -10.75 10.17
C GLU A 253 -23.04 -10.34 8.71
N SER A 254 -22.07 -9.44 8.47
CA SER A 254 -21.76 -8.97 7.11
C SER A 254 -21.16 -10.05 6.19
N HIS A 255 -20.55 -11.08 6.75
CA HIS A 255 -20.01 -12.21 5.99
C HIS A 255 -21.06 -13.34 5.92
N PRO A 256 -21.07 -14.22 4.89
CA PRO A 256 -21.89 -15.42 4.91
C PRO A 256 -21.73 -16.21 6.23
N HIS A 257 -22.85 -16.44 6.91
CA HIS A 257 -22.96 -17.18 8.17
C HIS A 257 -24.12 -18.17 8.10
N ASP A 258 -24.13 -19.16 8.99
CA ASP A 258 -25.17 -20.21 9.11
C ASP A 258 -25.40 -21.08 7.85
N VAL A 259 -24.43 -21.12 6.93
CA VAL A 259 -24.43 -21.96 5.73
C VAL A 259 -23.03 -22.51 5.42
N THR A 260 -22.98 -23.67 4.75
CA THR A 260 -21.73 -24.24 4.22
C THR A 260 -21.56 -23.85 2.75
N ILE A 261 -20.44 -23.20 2.42
CA ILE A 261 -20.09 -22.85 1.04
C ILE A 261 -19.73 -24.13 0.29
N THR A 262 -20.47 -24.44 -0.78
CA THR A 262 -20.24 -25.62 -1.64
C THR A 262 -19.48 -25.29 -2.93
N LYS A 263 -19.44 -24.01 -3.31
CA LYS A 263 -18.71 -23.50 -4.47
C LYS A 263 -18.14 -22.12 -4.15
N GLU A 264 -16.85 -21.93 -4.40
CA GLU A 264 -16.19 -20.65 -4.19
C GLU A 264 -16.64 -19.61 -5.22
N ALA A 265 -16.89 -18.40 -4.74
CA ALA A 265 -17.14 -17.25 -5.61
C ALA A 265 -15.81 -16.55 -5.94
N PRO A 266 -15.64 -16.03 -7.17
CA PRO A 266 -14.37 -15.45 -7.62
C PRO A 266 -13.95 -14.18 -6.84
N ASN A 267 -14.90 -13.54 -6.16
CA ASN A 267 -14.70 -12.31 -5.39
C ASN A 267 -14.78 -12.53 -3.87
N TYR A 268 -14.90 -13.77 -3.40
CA TYR A 268 -15.05 -14.07 -1.99
C TYR A 268 -14.34 -15.37 -1.59
N GLN A 269 -13.19 -15.22 -0.93
CA GLN A 269 -12.46 -16.30 -0.29
C GLN A 269 -12.33 -15.95 1.19
N ARG A 270 -12.82 -16.84 2.07
CA ARG A 270 -12.61 -16.66 3.50
C ARG A 270 -11.13 -16.91 3.77
N SER A 271 -10.42 -15.89 4.24
CA SER A 271 -9.09 -16.09 4.82
C SER A 271 -9.23 -17.08 5.98
N SER A 272 -8.50 -18.18 5.93
CA SER A 272 -8.45 -19.16 7.02
C SER A 272 -7.72 -18.53 8.22
N HIS A 273 -8.47 -17.86 9.08
CA HIS A 273 -8.06 -17.47 10.42
C HIS A 273 -9.20 -17.78 11.39
#